data_AF-A0A9N9G957-F1
#
_entry.id   AF-A0A9N9G957-F1
#
_cell.length_a   1.000
_cell.length_b   1.000
_cell.length_c   1.000
_cell.angle_alpha   90.00
_cell.angle_beta   90.00
_cell.angle_gamma   90.00
#
_symmetry.space_group_name_H-M   'P 1'
#
loop_
_entity.id
_entity.type
_entity.pdbx_description
1 polymer ?
#
loop_
_entity_poly.entity_id
_entity_poly.type
_entity_poly.pdbx_seq_one_letter_code
_entity_poly.pdbx_strand_id
1 'polypeptide(L)'
;MDKTKKEQDILMSQLYKYQKRLAPFDISFINNELPQVWWISIEDFFVKNEDHICQLTMKLFAITPHAAGYEIIWLRLEWYYRKRRTSLSLDKLENMQKLAAFYIPNIKKELPYYGNSKVTEELQKI
;
A
#
# COMPACT_ATOMS: atom_id res chain seq x y z
N MET A 1 -16.88 -28.27 -3.62
CA MET A 1 -17.76 -27.29 -4.29
C MET A 1 -18.57 -26.45 -3.29
N ASP A 2 -18.88 -26.92 -2.08
CA ASP A 2 -19.73 -26.17 -1.12
C ASP A 2 -19.09 -24.94 -0.47
N LYS A 3 -17.77 -24.90 -0.26
CA LYS A 3 -17.10 -23.78 0.45
C LYS A 3 -17.26 -22.44 -0.27
N THR A 4 -17.04 -22.42 -1.58
CA THR A 4 -17.08 -21.20 -2.40
C THR A 4 -18.48 -20.58 -2.46
N LYS A 5 -19.52 -21.42 -2.44
CA LYS A 5 -20.91 -20.96 -2.43
C LYS A 5 -21.27 -20.30 -1.08
N LYS A 6 -20.80 -20.89 0.02
CA LYS A 6 -20.98 -20.31 1.36
C LYS A 6 -20.27 -18.95 1.51
N GLU A 7 -19.03 -18.84 1.02
CA GLU A 7 -18.27 -17.58 1.02
C GLU A 7 -18.97 -16.49 0.18
N GLN A 8 -19.53 -16.86 -0.97
CA GLN A 8 -20.31 -15.96 -1.82
C GLN A 8 -21.57 -15.45 -1.10
N ASP A 9 -22.32 -16.33 -0.44
CA ASP A 9 -23.53 -15.96 0.29
C ASP A 9 -23.21 -15.00 1.46
N ILE A 10 -22.09 -15.22 2.17
CA ILE A 10 -21.60 -14.33 3.22
C ILE A 10 -21.28 -12.95 2.65
N LEU A 11 -20.53 -12.87 1.55
CA LEU A 11 -20.18 -11.60 0.91
C LEU A 11 -21.43 -10.84 0.45
N MET A 12 -22.42 -11.53 -0.12
CA MET A 12 -23.69 -10.91 -0.53
C MET A 12 -24.45 -10.34 0.66
N SER A 13 -24.47 -11.05 1.80
CA SER A 13 -25.07 -10.55 3.04
C SER A 13 -24.35 -9.29 3.55
N GLN A 14 -23.02 -9.26 3.48
CA GLN A 14 -22.21 -8.11 3.89
C GLN A 14 -22.46 -6.89 3.02
N LEU A 15 -22.49 -7.07 1.69
CA LEU A 15 -22.81 -6.00 0.74
C LEU A 15 -24.19 -5.40 1.00
N TYR A 16 -25.18 -6.26 1.30
CA TYR A 16 -26.51 -5.80 1.67
C TYR A 16 -26.50 -4.98 2.97
N LYS A 17 -25.82 -5.46 4.02
CA LYS A 17 -25.68 -4.73 5.30
C LYS A 17 -24.97 -3.40 5.12
N TYR A 18 -23.92 -3.35 4.32
CA TYR A 18 -23.19 -2.13 3.97
C TYR A 18 -24.10 -1.12 3.26
N GLN A 19 -24.84 -1.55 2.23
CA GLN A 19 -25.78 -0.69 1.50
C GLN A 19 -26.86 -0.10 2.41
N LYS A 20 -27.32 -0.88 3.40
CA LYS A 20 -28.34 -0.46 4.36
C LYS A 20 -27.79 0.26 5.59
N ARG A 21 -26.45 0.44 5.70
CA ARG A 21 -25.76 0.99 6.88
C ARG A 21 -26.18 0.30 8.18
N LEU A 22 -26.28 -1.03 8.13
CA LEU A 22 -26.54 -1.86 9.30
C LEU A 22 -25.23 -2.24 9.97
N ALA A 23 -25.28 -2.56 11.27
CA ALA A 23 -24.12 -3.05 12.00
C ALA A 23 -23.40 -4.20 11.27
N PRO A 24 -22.06 -4.17 11.15
CA PRO A 24 -21.12 -3.23 11.79
C PRO A 24 -20.77 -1.96 10.96
N PHE A 25 -21.51 -1.65 9.89
CA PHE A 25 -21.24 -0.53 8.98
C PHE A 25 -21.95 0.78 9.36
N ASP A 26 -22.58 0.82 10.53
CA ASP A 26 -23.28 1.98 11.09
C ASP A 26 -22.34 3.01 11.73
N ILE A 27 -21.03 2.73 11.74
CA ILE A 27 -19.99 3.62 12.27
C ILE A 27 -19.85 4.87 11.37
N SER A 28 -19.88 6.04 11.99
CA SER A 28 -19.69 7.31 11.28
C SER A 28 -18.27 7.43 10.72
N PHE A 29 -18.17 7.92 9.49
CA PHE A 29 -16.88 8.26 8.88
C PHE A 29 -16.43 9.63 9.38
N ILE A 30 -15.22 9.71 9.94
CA ILE A 30 -14.61 10.98 10.32
C ILE A 30 -13.98 11.59 9.06
N ASN A 31 -14.43 12.77 8.64
CA ASN A 31 -14.06 13.39 7.35
C ASN A 31 -12.56 13.62 7.11
N ASN A 32 -11.71 13.50 8.14
CA ASN A 32 -10.26 13.70 8.03
C ASN A 32 -9.46 12.39 7.94
N GLU A 33 -10.11 11.23 7.98
CA GLU A 33 -9.42 9.94 7.91
C GLU A 33 -9.38 9.39 6.48
N LEU A 34 -8.36 8.60 6.18
CA LEU A 34 -8.32 7.85 4.92
C LEU A 34 -9.44 6.80 4.94
N PRO A 35 -10.19 6.60 3.85
CA PRO A 35 -11.21 5.55 3.75
C PRO A 35 -10.70 4.17 4.19
N GLN A 36 -9.43 3.85 3.92
CA GLN A 36 -8.80 2.60 4.34
C GLN A 36 -8.80 2.41 5.86
N VAL A 37 -8.61 3.48 6.64
CA VAL A 37 -8.58 3.43 8.11
C VAL A 37 -9.94 3.03 8.66
N TRP A 38 -11.02 3.54 8.07
CA TRP A 38 -12.38 3.14 8.43
C TRP A 38 -12.70 1.69 8.09
N TRP A 39 -12.19 1.16 6.96
CA TRP A 39 -12.38 -0.25 6.63
C TRP A 39 -11.57 -1.18 7.54
N ILE A 40 -10.37 -0.77 7.98
CA ILE A 40 -9.56 -1.51 8.95
C ILE A 40 -10.26 -1.53 10.32
N SER A 41 -10.88 -0.43 10.75
CA SER A 41 -11.54 -0.38 12.06
C SER A 41 -12.76 -1.31 12.17
N ILE A 42 -13.36 -1.69 11.05
CA ILE A 42 -14.51 -2.61 11.01
C ILE A 42 -14.08 -4.08 10.89
N GLU A 43 -12.81 -4.35 10.54
CA GLU A 43 -12.26 -5.71 10.38
C GLU A 43 -12.44 -6.56 11.64
N ASP A 44 -12.22 -5.97 12.81
CA ASP A 44 -12.34 -6.64 14.13
C ASP A 44 -13.77 -7.10 14.47
N PHE A 45 -14.79 -6.59 13.80
CA PHE A 45 -16.20 -6.99 14.03
C PHE A 45 -16.58 -8.27 13.30
N PHE A 46 -15.74 -8.78 12.40
CA PHE A 46 -15.99 -10.01 11.66
C PHE A 46 -15.38 -11.23 12.35
N VAL A 47 -16.01 -12.38 12.16
CA VAL A 47 -15.40 -13.67 12.54
C VAL A 47 -14.16 -13.88 11.65
N LYS A 48 -13.10 -14.42 12.24
CA LYS A 48 -11.84 -14.69 11.53
C LYS A 48 -12.08 -15.42 10.20
N ASN A 49 -11.59 -14.84 9.10
CA ASN A 49 -11.73 -15.28 7.71
C ASN A 49 -13.11 -15.08 7.06
N GLU A 50 -14.01 -14.32 7.67
CA GLU A 50 -15.31 -13.98 7.07
C GLU A 50 -15.38 -12.51 6.64
N ASP A 51 -14.31 -11.73 6.76
CA ASP A 51 -14.16 -10.30 6.40
C ASP A 51 -14.05 -10.05 4.89
N HIS A 52 -14.79 -10.82 4.08
CA HIS A 52 -14.67 -10.81 2.61
C HIS A 52 -14.84 -9.43 1.97
N ILE A 53 -15.80 -8.64 2.46
CA ILE A 53 -16.01 -7.26 1.96
C ILE A 53 -14.84 -6.33 2.29
N CYS A 54 -14.21 -6.48 3.46
CA CYS A 54 -13.04 -5.68 3.83
C CYS A 54 -11.86 -6.03 2.94
N GLN A 55 -11.57 -7.32 2.74
CA GLN A 55 -10.52 -7.78 1.83
C GLN A 55 -10.73 -7.31 0.39
N LEU A 56 -11.97 -7.37 -0.09
CA LEU A 56 -12.33 -6.86 -1.42
C LEU A 56 -12.07 -5.36 -1.53
N THR A 57 -12.48 -4.60 -0.51
CA THR A 57 -12.34 -3.15 -0.49
C THR A 57 -10.87 -2.73 -0.38
N MET A 58 -10.07 -3.43 0.42
CA MET A 58 -8.63 -3.20 0.50
C MET A 58 -7.93 -3.47 -0.83
N LYS A 59 -8.33 -4.53 -1.55
CA LYS A 59 -7.85 -4.77 -2.93
C LYS A 59 -8.29 -3.65 -3.87
N LEU A 60 -9.51 -3.15 -3.76
CA LEU A 60 -10.01 -2.03 -4.55
C LEU A 60 -9.20 -0.75 -4.29
N PHE A 61 -8.85 -0.45 -3.05
CA PHE A 61 -8.01 0.70 -2.70
C PHE A 61 -6.55 0.52 -3.12
N ALA A 62 -6.05 -0.71 -3.20
CA ALA A 62 -4.71 -0.99 -3.72
C ALA A 62 -4.61 -0.71 -5.23
N ILE A 63 -5.74 -0.75 -5.95
CA ILE A 63 -5.82 -0.26 -7.33
C ILE A 63 -5.69 1.26 -7.26
N THR A 64 -4.46 1.73 -7.49
CA THR A 64 -4.16 3.16 -7.48
C THR A 64 -4.90 3.79 -8.67
N PRO A 65 -5.81 4.76 -8.45
CA PRO A 65 -6.60 5.34 -9.54
C PRO A 65 -5.78 6.24 -10.47
N HIS A 66 -4.49 6.44 -10.21
CA HIS A 66 -3.69 7.46 -10.87
C HIS A 66 -2.36 6.93 -11.41
N ALA A 67 -2.14 7.13 -12.72
CA ALA A 67 -0.90 6.85 -13.42
C ALA A 67 0.31 7.68 -12.91
N ALA A 68 0.10 8.78 -12.16
CA ALA A 68 1.18 9.60 -11.59
C ALA A 68 2.04 8.93 -10.51
N GLY A 69 1.57 7.87 -9.86
CA GLY A 69 2.48 7.05 -9.05
C GLY A 69 3.64 6.53 -9.91
N TYR A 70 3.35 6.21 -11.18
CA TYR A 70 4.35 5.86 -12.17
C TYR A 70 5.07 7.06 -12.76
N GLU A 71 4.51 8.28 -12.77
CA GLU A 71 5.20 9.47 -13.29
C GLU A 71 6.52 9.73 -12.55
N ILE A 72 6.56 9.58 -11.23
CA ILE A 72 7.82 9.71 -10.45
C ILE A 72 8.84 8.64 -10.84
N ILE A 73 8.36 7.44 -11.17
CA ILE A 73 9.20 6.35 -11.64
C ILE A 73 9.70 6.68 -13.05
N TRP A 74 8.80 7.07 -13.96
CA TRP A 74 9.10 7.45 -15.33
C TRP A 74 10.06 8.63 -15.42
N LEU A 75 9.93 9.66 -14.57
CA LEU A 75 10.87 10.78 -14.51
C LEU A 75 12.28 10.33 -14.09
N ARG A 76 12.37 9.41 -13.12
CA ARG A 76 13.66 8.81 -12.72
C ARG A 76 14.26 7.99 -13.85
N LEU A 77 13.45 7.15 -14.50
CA LEU A 77 13.89 6.33 -15.63
C LEU A 77 14.30 7.18 -16.83
N GLU A 78 13.56 8.25 -17.15
CA GLU A 78 13.91 9.21 -18.19
C GLU A 78 15.25 9.87 -17.89
N TRP A 79 15.54 10.21 -16.64
CA TRP A 79 16.82 10.77 -16.26
C TRP A 79 18.00 9.79 -16.51
N TYR A 80 17.83 8.51 -16.14
CA TYR A 80 18.84 7.46 -16.38
C TYR A 80 19.05 7.20 -17.87
N TYR A 81 17.96 7.11 -18.64
CA TYR A 81 17.98 6.74 -20.05
C TYR A 81 18.39 7.89 -20.97
N ARG A 82 17.83 9.09 -20.76
CA ARG A 82 17.93 10.22 -21.71
C ARG A 82 19.03 11.20 -21.37
N LYS A 83 19.19 11.56 -20.09
CA LYS A 83 20.05 12.69 -19.66
C LYS A 83 21.50 12.29 -19.41
N ARG A 84 21.76 11.02 -19.08
CA ARG A 84 23.10 10.53 -18.72
C ARG A 84 23.76 9.62 -19.76
N ARG A 85 23.10 9.30 -20.89
CA ARG A 85 23.54 8.31 -21.91
C ARG A 85 24.26 7.12 -21.28
N THR A 86 23.67 6.59 -20.21
CA THR A 86 24.27 5.44 -19.52
C THR A 86 24.04 4.22 -20.40
N SER A 87 25.09 3.43 -20.67
CA SER A 87 24.97 2.14 -21.37
C SER A 87 24.41 1.05 -20.44
N LEU A 88 23.38 1.40 -19.66
CA LEU A 88 22.69 0.47 -18.79
C LEU A 88 21.72 -0.36 -19.62
N SER A 89 21.83 -1.67 -19.52
CA SER A 89 20.79 -2.57 -20.05
C SER A 89 19.48 -2.38 -19.29
N LEU A 90 18.36 -2.70 -19.95
CA LEU A 90 17.04 -2.63 -19.33
C LEU A 90 16.97 -3.46 -18.04
N ASP A 91 17.59 -4.65 -18.02
CA ASP A 91 17.63 -5.50 -16.83
C ASP A 91 18.27 -4.81 -15.61
N LYS A 92 19.34 -4.04 -15.84
CA LYS A 92 20.00 -3.29 -14.76
C LYS A 92 19.11 -2.17 -14.25
N LEU A 93 18.45 -1.46 -15.15
CA LEU A 93 17.53 -0.37 -14.82
C LEU A 93 16.33 -0.89 -14.01
N GLU A 94 15.76 -2.02 -14.42
CA GLU A 94 14.67 -2.69 -13.71
C GLU A 94 15.11 -3.13 -12.31
N ASN A 95 16.28 -3.75 -12.18
CA ASN A 95 16.81 -4.16 -10.88
C ASN A 95 17.07 -2.96 -9.96
N MET A 96 17.63 -1.87 -10.49
CA MET A 96 17.80 -0.63 -9.72
C MET A 96 16.46 -0.06 -9.25
N GLN A 97 15.43 -0.10 -10.11
CA GLN A 97 14.10 0.37 -9.74
C GLN A 97 13.43 -0.54 -8.69
N LYS A 98 13.60 -1.86 -8.78
CA LYS A 98 13.12 -2.81 -7.75
C LYS A 98 13.79 -2.54 -6.39
N LEU A 99 15.10 -2.34 -6.38
CA LEU A 99 15.83 -1.97 -5.17
C LEU A 99 15.32 -0.64 -4.60
N ALA A 100 15.12 0.38 -5.44
CA ALA A 100 14.58 1.66 -4.99
C ALA A 100 13.16 1.53 -4.41
N ALA A 101 12.29 0.75 -5.07
CA ALA A 101 10.93 0.50 -4.59
C ALA A 101 10.90 -0.24 -3.25
N PHE A 102 11.87 -1.13 -2.99
CA PHE A 102 12.01 -1.81 -1.71
C PHE A 102 12.60 -0.90 -0.61
N TYR A 103 13.69 -0.20 -0.91
CA TYR A 103 14.40 0.58 0.10
C TYR A 103 13.68 1.86 0.51
N ILE A 104 12.99 2.55 -0.39
CA ILE A 104 12.29 3.82 -0.07
C ILE A 104 11.29 3.66 1.08
N PRO A 105 10.35 2.69 1.06
CA PRO A 105 9.43 2.50 2.18
C PRO A 105 10.10 1.87 3.41
N ASN A 106 11.17 1.07 3.23
CA ASN A 106 11.85 0.36 4.31
C ASN A 106 13.06 1.10 4.88
N ILE A 107 13.30 2.34 4.47
CA ILE A 107 14.58 3.03 4.72
C ILE A 107 14.93 3.17 6.20
N LYS A 108 13.92 3.35 7.07
CA LYS A 108 14.12 3.44 8.53
C LYS A 108 14.51 2.11 9.17
N LYS A 109 14.13 0.99 8.55
CA LYS A 109 14.46 -0.37 9.03
C LYS A 109 15.84 -0.80 8.53
N GLU A 110 16.15 -0.49 7.28
CA GLU A 110 17.37 -0.93 6.61
C GLU A 110 18.58 -0.02 6.87
N LEU A 111 18.35 1.26 7.19
CA LEU A 111 19.41 2.23 7.47
C LEU A 111 19.29 2.74 8.92
N PRO A 112 20.09 2.21 9.86
CA PRO A 112 20.02 2.55 11.29
C PRO A 112 20.23 4.04 11.61
N TYR A 113 20.89 4.77 10.70
CA TYR A 113 21.26 6.18 10.86
C TYR A 113 20.40 7.14 10.02
N TYR A 114 19.42 6.63 9.27
CA TYR A 114 18.63 7.48 8.39
C TYR A 114 17.72 8.42 9.19
N GLY A 115 17.94 9.73 9.07
CA GLY A 115 17.20 10.77 9.80
C GLY A 115 17.80 11.15 11.16
N ASN A 116 18.90 10.53 11.59
CA ASN A 116 19.64 10.98 12.76
C ASN A 116 20.55 12.15 12.34
N SER A 117 20.27 13.35 12.83
CA SER A 117 21.20 14.49 12.71
C SER A 117 22.39 14.25 13.63
N LYS A 118 23.28 13.32 13.26
CA LYS A 118 24.53 13.18 13.97
C LYS A 118 25.34 14.45 13.75
N VAL A 119 25.60 15.18 14.83
CA VAL A 119 26.61 16.24 14.86
C VAL A 119 27.93 15.60 14.43
N THR A 120 28.65 16.29 13.56
CA THR A 120 29.85 15.84 12.84
C THR A 120 30.95 15.21 13.70
N GLU A 121 30.91 15.41 15.02
CA GLU A 121 31.86 14.87 16.00
C GLU A 121 31.72 13.36 16.23
N GLU A 122 30.55 12.76 16.02
CA GLU A 122 30.36 11.31 16.20
C GLU A 122 30.84 10.47 15.02
N LEU A 123 30.99 11.06 13.83
CA LEU A 123 31.39 10.36 12.62
C LEU A 123 32.91 10.12 12.54
N GLN A 124 33.71 10.85 13.34
CA GLN A 124 35.17 10.71 13.36
C GLN A 124 35.67 9.57 14.25
N LYS A 125 34.78 8.85 14.95
CA LYS A 125 35.13 7.76 15.89
C LYS A 125 34.72 6.37 15.40
N ILE A 126 34.25 6.25 14.15
CA ILE A 126 34.04 4.97 13.45
C ILE A 126 35.23 4.77 12.51
#